data_AF-A0A560MCB1-F1
#
_entry.id   AF-A0A560MCB1-F1
#
_cell.length_a   1.000
_cell.length_b   1.000
_cell.length_c   1.000
_cell.angle_alpha   90.00
_cell.angle_beta   90.00
_cell.angle_gamma   90.00
#
_symmetry.space_group_name_H-M   'P 1'
#
loop_
_entity.id
_entity.type
_entity.pdbx_description
1 polymer ?
#
loop_
_entity_poly.entity_id
_entity_poly.type
_entity_poly.pdbx_seq_one_letter_code
_entity_poly.pdbx_strand_id
1 'polypeptide(L)' 'MTEADLLREEIAELDAQIFRLKGSMNKGDNGVKLSKLAIITRLRDRCQRSLKALDRRNQEGAAA' A
#
# COMPACT_ATOMS: atom_id res chain seq x y z
N MET A 1 17.68 8.12 2.77
CA MET A 1 16.34 7.52 2.65
C MET A 1 15.58 7.85 3.92
N THR A 2 14.48 8.58 3.81
CA THR A 2 13.61 8.92 4.94
C THR A 2 12.58 7.82 5.18
N GLU A 3 11.91 7.81 6.34
CA GLU A 3 10.78 6.91 6.60
C GLU A 3 9.65 7.11 5.57
N ALA A 4 9.46 8.35 5.09
CA ALA A 4 8.51 8.64 4.02
C ALA A 4 8.91 7.96 2.69
N ASP A 5 10.21 7.93 2.36
CA ASP A 5 10.71 7.28 1.14
C ASP A 5 10.49 5.76 1.19
N LEU A 6 10.79 5.15 2.34
CA LEU A 6 10.52 3.73 2.60
C LEU A 6 9.02 3.39 2.44
N LEU A 7 8.14 4.21 3.01
CA LEU A 7 6.70 4.00 2.90
C LEU A 7 6.21 4.15 1.46
N ARG A 8 6.77 5.08 0.68
CA ARG A 8 6.42 5.25 -0.74
C ARG A 8 6.88 4.07 -1.58
N GLU A 9 8.08 3.55 -1.32
CA GLU A 9 8.62 2.35 -1.97
C GLU A 9 7.71 1.13 -1.68
N GLU A 10 7.38 0.89 -0.42
CA GLU A 10 6.49 -0.21 -0.01
C GLU A 10 5.09 -0.09 -0.66
N ILE A 11 4.51 1.11 -0.70
CA ILE A 11 3.22 1.35 -1.37
C ILE A 11 3.33 1.00 -2.87
N ALA A 12 4.39 1.43 -3.54
CA ALA A 12 4.60 1.17 -4.96
C ALA A 12 4.74 -0.34 -5.25
N GLU A 13 5.46 -1.06 -4.39
CA GLU A 13 5.60 -2.51 -4.54
C GLU A 13 4.27 -3.23 -4.32
N LEU A 14 3.51 -2.85 -3.29
CA LEU A 14 2.18 -3.41 -3.00
C LEU A 14 1.18 -3.13 -4.14
N ASP A 15 1.18 -1.92 -4.71
CA ASP A 15 0.35 -1.57 -5.86
C ASP A 15 0.73 -2.42 -7.10
N ALA A 16 2.03 -2.65 -7.33
CA ALA A 16 2.49 -3.53 -8.41
C ALA A 16 2.06 -4.99 -8.19
N GLN A 17 2.11 -5.48 -6.95
CA GLN A 17 1.60 -6.81 -6.60
C GLN A 17 0.08 -6.91 -6.81
N ILE A 18 -0.70 -5.90 -6.42
CA ILE A 18 -2.14 -5.83 -6.66
C ILE A 18 -2.44 -5.89 -8.15
N PHE A 19 -1.72 -5.09 -8.96
CA PHE A 19 -1.89 -5.05 -10.40
C PHE A 19 -1.64 -6.43 -11.03
N ARG A 20 -0.50 -7.07 -10.71
CA ARG A 20 -0.17 -8.42 -11.20
C ARG A 20 -1.19 -9.46 -10.75
N LEU A 21 -1.63 -9.42 -9.50
CA LEU A 21 -2.58 -10.37 -8.95
C LEU A 21 -3.93 -10.26 -9.66
N LYS A 22 -4.46 -9.04 -9.84
CA LYS A 22 -5.69 -8.79 -10.60
C LYS A 22 -5.55 -9.25 -12.06
N GLY A 23 -4.42 -8.97 -12.70
CA GLY A 23 -4.15 -9.42 -14.08
C GLY A 23 -4.07 -10.96 -14.22
N SER A 24 -3.72 -11.68 -13.16
CA SER A 24 -3.65 -13.15 -13.15
C SER A 24 -4.98 -13.86 -12.85
N MET A 25 -6.05 -13.11 -12.53
CA MET A 25 -7.35 -13.68 -12.19
C MET A 25 -8.16 -13.95 -13.46
N ASN A 26 -8.60 -15.20 -13.64
CA ASN A 26 -9.40 -15.62 -14.80
C ASN A 26 -10.87 -15.81 -14.38
N LYS A 27 -11.77 -16.16 -15.30
CA LYS A 27 -13.22 -16.38 -15.01
C LYS A 27 -13.53 -17.55 -14.05
N GLY A 28 -12.52 -18.34 -13.64
CA GLY A 28 -12.68 -19.49 -12.74
C GLY A 28 -12.59 -19.14 -11.26
N ASP A 29 -12.53 -20.18 -10.41
CA ASP A 29 -12.47 -20.03 -8.96
C ASP A 29 -11.14 -19.37 -8.52
N ASN A 30 -11.25 -18.14 -8.01
CA ASN A 30 -10.13 -17.32 -7.57
C ASN A 30 -10.11 -17.12 -6.05
N GLY A 31 -10.79 -17.96 -5.26
CA GLY A 31 -10.95 -17.76 -3.81
C GLY A 31 -9.63 -17.43 -3.07
N VAL A 32 -8.56 -18.18 -3.36
CA VAL A 32 -7.23 -17.93 -2.78
C VAL A 32 -6.63 -16.57 -3.23
N LYS A 33 -6.77 -16.22 -4.51
CA LYS A 33 -6.29 -14.94 -5.05
C LYS A 33 -7.08 -13.76 -4.50
N LEU A 34 -8.38 -13.91 -4.28
CA LEU A 34 -9.23 -12.91 -3.64
C LEU A 34 -8.80 -12.66 -2.20
N SER A 35 -8.55 -13.73 -1.43
CA SER A 35 -8.03 -13.61 -0.07
C SER A 35 -6.68 -12.90 -0.04
N LYS A 36 -5.75 -13.29 -0.92
CA LYS A 36 -4.45 -12.63 -1.06
C LYS A 36 -4.58 -11.16 -1.45
N LEU A 37 -5.49 -10.83 -2.38
CA LEU A 37 -5.76 -9.47 -2.82
C LEU A 37 -6.25 -8.60 -1.66
N ALA A 38 -7.16 -9.13 -0.84
CA ALA A 38 -7.70 -8.42 0.32
C ALA A 38 -6.59 -8.11 1.36
N ILE A 39 -5.69 -9.06 1.60
CA ILE A 39 -4.56 -8.88 2.53
C ILE A 39 -3.60 -7.79 2.02
N ILE A 40 -3.17 -7.88 0.76
CA ILE A 40 -2.23 -6.91 0.16
C ILE A 40 -2.85 -5.51 0.12
N THR A 41 -4.12 -5.40 -0.24
CA THR A 41 -4.85 -4.11 -0.23
C THR A 41 -4.87 -3.51 1.17
N ARG A 42 -5.17 -4.30 2.21
CA ARG A 42 -5.18 -3.83 3.60
C ARG A 42 -3.80 -3.41 4.09
N LEU A 43 -2.72 -4.04 3.61
CA LEU A 43 -1.35 -3.62 3.92
C LEU A 43 -1.04 -2.27 3.27
N ARG A 44 -1.35 -2.12 1.98
CA ARG A 44 -1.15 -0.88 1.23
C ARG A 44 -1.89 0.30 1.87
N ASP A 45 -3.14 0.10 2.27
CA ASP A 45 -3.94 1.12 2.97
C ASP A 45 -3.34 1.50 4.33
N ARG A 46 -2.71 0.55 5.04
CA ARG A 46 -2.00 0.84 6.28
C ARG A 46 -0.76 1.71 6.01
N CYS A 47 0.05 1.38 5.01
CA CYS A 47 1.21 2.18 4.64
C CYS A 47 0.80 3.61 4.23
N GLN A 48 -0.28 3.76 3.46
CA GLN A 48 -0.82 5.08 3.09
C GLN A 48 -1.26 5.90 4.30
N ARG A 49 -1.93 5.28 5.28
CA ARG A 49 -2.30 5.98 6.53
C ARG A 49 -1.08 6.41 7.32
N SER A 50 -0.05 5.56 7.43
CA SER A 50 1.20 5.89 8.09
C SER A 50 1.92 7.05 7.41
N LEU A 51 2.00 7.03 6.08
CA LEU A 51 2.62 8.10 5.28
C LEU A 51 1.88 9.42 5.50
N LYS A 52 0.55 9.43 5.43
CA LYS A 52 -0.26 10.62 5.68
C LYS A 52 -0.07 11.17 7.11
N ALA A 53 0.04 10.29 8.10
CA ALA A 53 0.29 10.69 9.49
C ALA A 53 1.70 11.26 9.69
N LEU A 54 2.69 10.80 8.91
CA LEU A 54 4.04 11.32 8.92
C LEU A 54 4.11 12.68 8.21
N ASP A 55 3.49 12.82 7.04
CA ASP A 55 3.40 14.09 6.31
C ASP A 55 2.72 15.18 7.16
N ARG A 56 1.64 14.82 7.88
CA ARG A 56 0.96 15.73 8.81
C ARG A 56 1.88 16.21 9.94
N ARG A 57 2.65 15.29 10.56
CA ARG A 57 3.60 15.64 11.61
C ARG A 57 4.70 16.57 11.11
N ASN A 58 5.19 16.34 9.89
CA ASN A 58 6.19 17.21 9.27
C ASN A 58 5.64 18.61 8.98
N GLN A 59 4.37 18.71 8.56
CA GLN A 59 3.70 20.00 8.35
C GLN A 59 3.47 20.77 9.66
N GLU A 60 3.03 20.08 10.72
CA GLU A 60 2.82 20.68 12.04
C GLU A 60 4.15 21.10 12.69
N GLY A 61 5.23 20.32 12.51
CA GLY A 61 6.57 20.66 13.01
C GLY A 61 7.30 21.75 12.20
N ALA A 62 6.92 22.00 10.96
CA ALA A 62 7.47 23.08 10.14
C ALA A 62 6.74 24.43 10.33
N ALA A 63 5.57 24.42 10.97
CA ALA A 63 4.76 25.60 11.27
C ALA A 63 4.96 26.14 12.70
N ALA A 64 5.83 25.50 13.49
CA ALA A 64 6.19 25.86 14.86
C ALA A 64 7.61 26.45 14.89
#